data_AF-A0A7R9B1F9-F1
#
_entry.id   AF-A0A7R9B1F9-F1
#
_cell.length_a   1.000
_cell.length_b   1.000
_cell.length_c   1.000
_cell.angle_alpha   90.00
_cell.angle_beta   90.00
_cell.angle_gamma   90.00
#
_symmetry.space_group_name_H-M   'P 1'
#
loop_
_entity.id
_entity.type
_entity.pdbx_description
1 polymer ?
#
loop_
_entity_poly.entity_id
_entity_poly.type
_entity_poly.pdbx_seq_one_letter_code
_entity_poly.pdbx_strand_id
1 'polypeptide(L)'
;MSTHPTTSLALWVTLAATALTAAVVAQWYGRWKNNRPPVKWRRVGELLELTLYPLKSGRGIDLEEADCAELGLCTTDKRRLVLRDRFFLAYNASSGEFVTARGHPKMVLIQVVPREDGDVTFLAPGMPELRVRLPAEGSAVEKRECTTTASQKNVKCAGIKSGICGTVARISDHYTTEAAVNIWIAWINYMSFNERVVTVDCGEDAALWMSQYIQGRSGIRLGYHLIPVVPRRRVSVGVLAAFHAVYTSLTDHDT
;
A
#
# COMPACT_ATOMS: atom_id res chain seq x y z
N MET A 1 66.67 -22.56 -26.68
CA MET A 1 65.90 -21.63 -25.81
C MET A 1 64.42 -21.79 -26.16
N SER A 2 63.68 -22.52 -25.32
CA SER A 2 62.26 -22.77 -25.51
C SER A 2 61.47 -21.57 -24.96
N THR A 3 60.91 -20.74 -25.83
CA THR A 3 59.97 -19.69 -25.44
C THR A 3 58.60 -20.36 -25.24
N HIS A 4 58.21 -20.55 -23.99
CA HIS A 4 56.92 -21.15 -23.64
C HIS A 4 55.74 -20.38 -24.28
N PRO A 5 54.72 -21.06 -24.83
CA PRO A 5 53.53 -20.44 -25.44
C PRO A 5 52.60 -19.76 -24.40
N THR A 6 52.97 -19.77 -23.13
CA THR A 6 52.17 -19.30 -22.00
C THR A 6 52.08 -17.77 -21.90
N THR A 7 53.05 -17.02 -22.46
CA THR A 7 53.05 -15.54 -22.42
C THR A 7 51.97 -14.92 -23.31
N SER A 8 51.70 -15.51 -24.47
CA SER A 8 50.66 -15.03 -25.40
C SER A 8 49.26 -15.23 -24.83
N LEU A 9 48.97 -16.40 -24.27
CA LEU A 9 47.69 -16.70 -23.62
C LEU A 9 47.44 -15.80 -22.39
N ALA A 10 48.48 -15.53 -21.57
CA ALA A 10 48.37 -14.62 -20.45
C ALA A 10 48.05 -13.17 -20.87
N LEU A 11 48.59 -12.71 -22.00
CA LEU A 11 48.29 -11.39 -22.56
C LEU A 11 46.84 -11.29 -23.07
N TRP A 12 46.34 -12.32 -23.75
CA TRP A 12 44.94 -12.34 -24.21
C TRP A 12 43.94 -12.41 -23.05
N VAL A 13 44.24 -13.18 -21.99
CA VAL A 13 43.40 -13.27 -20.79
C VAL A 13 43.33 -11.93 -20.05
N THR A 14 44.46 -11.23 -19.93
CA THR A 14 44.51 -9.91 -19.25
C THR A 14 43.79 -8.82 -20.05
N LEU A 15 43.92 -8.82 -21.38
CA LEU A 15 43.15 -7.95 -22.28
C LEU A 15 41.65 -8.22 -22.20
N ALA A 16 41.24 -9.49 -22.21
CA ALA A 16 39.83 -9.85 -22.08
C ALA A 16 39.26 -9.43 -20.71
N ALA A 17 40.00 -9.66 -19.62
CA ALA A 17 39.58 -9.28 -18.27
C ALA A 17 39.44 -7.76 -18.10
N THR A 18 40.40 -6.98 -18.63
CA THR A 18 40.34 -5.51 -18.58
C THR A 18 39.18 -4.96 -19.40
N ALA A 19 38.93 -5.49 -20.60
CA ALA A 19 37.79 -5.09 -21.43
C ALA A 19 36.44 -5.41 -20.75
N LEU A 20 36.31 -6.58 -20.14
CA LEU A 20 35.12 -6.95 -19.35
C LEU A 20 34.90 -6.02 -18.16
N THR A 21 35.97 -5.69 -17.43
CA THR A 21 35.89 -4.79 -16.27
C THR A 21 35.46 -3.39 -16.71
N ALA A 22 36.04 -2.86 -17.80
CA ALA A 22 35.65 -1.56 -18.36
C ALA A 22 34.19 -1.54 -18.83
N ALA A 23 33.71 -2.61 -19.47
CA ALA A 23 32.30 -2.72 -19.89
C ALA A 23 31.34 -2.74 -18.70
N VAL A 24 31.66 -3.51 -17.64
CA VAL A 24 30.86 -3.55 -16.41
C VAL A 24 30.84 -2.18 -15.71
N VAL A 25 31.98 -1.50 -15.62
CA VAL A 25 32.08 -0.15 -15.03
C VAL A 25 31.29 0.87 -15.85
N ALA A 26 31.38 0.82 -17.18
CA ALA A 26 30.61 1.71 -18.06
C ALA A 26 29.11 1.46 -17.94
N GLN A 27 28.68 0.20 -17.88
CA GLN A 27 27.28 -0.17 -17.68
C GLN A 27 26.77 0.26 -16.29
N TRP A 28 27.57 0.08 -15.24
CA TRP A 28 27.26 0.54 -13.89
C TRP A 28 27.16 2.07 -13.81
N TYR A 29 28.13 2.78 -14.42
CA TYR A 29 28.15 4.25 -14.45
C TYR A 29 26.97 4.81 -15.24
N GLY A 30 26.62 4.22 -16.38
CA GLY A 30 25.43 4.57 -17.15
C GLY A 30 24.14 4.38 -16.35
N ARG A 31 23.99 3.23 -15.68
CA ARG A 31 22.87 2.97 -14.77
C ARG A 31 22.81 3.97 -13.61
N TRP A 32 23.95 4.28 -13.00
CA TRP A 32 24.03 5.22 -11.90
C TRP A 32 23.69 6.65 -12.33
N LYS A 33 24.13 7.07 -13.52
CA LYS A 33 23.81 8.39 -14.07
C LYS A 33 22.32 8.51 -14.38
N ASN A 34 21.70 7.47 -14.93
CA ASN A 34 20.28 7.47 -15.29
C ASN A 34 19.35 7.33 -14.08
N ASN A 35 19.79 6.69 -12.99
CA ASN A 35 19.00 6.52 -11.77
C ASN A 35 19.20 7.67 -10.76
N ARG A 36 19.82 8.78 -11.16
CA ARG A 36 19.97 9.94 -10.29
C ARG A 36 18.70 10.79 -10.33
N PRO A 37 18.17 11.19 -9.16
CA PRO A 37 17.09 12.18 -9.12
C PRO A 37 17.51 13.43 -9.89
N PRO A 38 16.56 14.11 -10.59
CA PRO A 38 16.86 15.28 -11.38
C PRO A 38 17.49 16.37 -10.51
N VAL A 39 18.52 17.04 -11.06
CA VAL A 39 19.18 18.15 -10.36
C VAL A 39 18.29 19.40 -10.38
N LYS A 40 17.48 19.55 -11.43
CA LYS A 40 16.53 20.66 -11.60
C LYS A 40 15.13 20.18 -11.29
N TRP A 41 14.58 20.63 -10.18
CA TRP A 41 13.19 20.36 -9.80
C TRP A 41 12.27 21.38 -10.46
N ARG A 42 11.19 20.90 -11.09
CA ARG A 42 10.10 21.74 -11.59
C ARG A 42 8.87 21.49 -10.73
N ARG A 43 8.20 22.57 -10.31
CA ARG A 43 6.91 22.45 -9.63
C ARG A 43 5.86 21.95 -10.64
N VAL A 44 5.21 20.84 -10.32
CA VAL A 44 4.21 20.18 -11.19
C VAL A 44 2.76 20.32 -10.66
N GLY A 45 2.60 20.84 -9.44
CA GLY A 45 1.28 21.03 -8.84
C GLY A 45 1.36 21.50 -7.39
N GLU A 46 0.19 21.62 -6.77
CA GLU A 46 0.00 21.81 -5.34
C GLU A 46 -0.98 20.77 -4.81
N LEU A 47 -0.75 20.33 -3.58
CA LEU A 47 -1.66 19.43 -2.88
C LEU A 47 -2.90 20.21 -2.45
N LEU A 48 -4.06 19.89 -3.03
CA LEU A 48 -5.33 20.55 -2.69
C LEU A 48 -6.00 19.92 -1.46
N GLU A 49 -5.93 18.59 -1.36
CA GLU A 49 -6.63 17.82 -0.33
C GLU A 49 -5.77 16.61 0.05
N LEU A 50 -5.71 16.34 1.35
CA LEU A 50 -5.01 15.20 1.91
C LEU A 50 -5.98 14.41 2.78
N THR A 51 -6.23 13.16 2.41
CA THR A 51 -7.22 12.32 3.11
C THR A 51 -6.58 11.02 3.58
N LEU A 52 -6.76 10.69 4.86
CA LEU A 52 -6.32 9.45 5.48
C LEU A 52 -7.47 8.47 5.62
N TYR A 53 -7.26 7.19 5.30
CA TYR A 53 -8.28 6.15 5.43
C TYR A 53 -7.88 5.11 6.48
N PRO A 54 -8.04 5.40 7.78
CA PRO A 54 -7.58 4.50 8.84
C PRO A 54 -8.30 3.15 8.83
N LEU A 55 -9.57 3.09 8.41
CA LEU A 55 -10.31 1.84 8.17
C LEU A 55 -10.38 1.54 6.66
N LYS A 56 -9.96 0.35 6.25
CA LYS A 56 -10.08 -0.09 4.86
C LYS A 56 -11.53 -0.07 4.40
N SER A 57 -11.81 0.72 3.35
CA SER A 57 -13.18 0.97 2.84
C SER A 57 -14.09 1.72 3.82
N GLY A 58 -13.52 2.35 4.84
CA GLY A 58 -14.21 3.23 5.78
C GLY A 58 -14.26 4.68 5.32
N ARG A 59 -14.69 5.58 6.20
CA ARG A 59 -14.67 7.02 5.95
C ARG A 59 -13.24 7.56 5.94
N GLY A 60 -12.96 8.50 5.04
CA GLY A 60 -11.73 9.29 5.04
C GLY A 60 -11.74 10.37 6.14
N ILE A 61 -10.54 10.74 6.59
CA ILE A 61 -10.29 11.86 7.48
C ILE A 61 -9.45 12.86 6.72
N ASP A 62 -9.94 14.08 6.58
CA ASP A 62 -9.21 15.15 5.93
C ASP A 62 -8.13 15.67 6.88
N LEU A 63 -6.93 15.83 6.34
CA LEU A 63 -5.73 16.23 7.07
C LEU A 63 -5.18 17.53 6.48
N GLU A 64 -4.67 18.39 7.34
CA GLU A 64 -3.89 19.57 6.93
C GLU A 64 -2.41 19.19 6.73
N GLU A 65 -1.92 18.25 7.53
CA GLU A 65 -0.56 17.73 7.49
C GLU A 65 -0.54 16.22 7.79
N ALA A 66 0.47 15.53 7.25
CA ALA A 66 0.71 14.12 7.55
C ALA A 66 2.20 13.78 7.41
N ASP A 67 2.63 12.81 8.19
CA ASP A 67 3.95 12.22 8.07
C ASP A 67 3.93 11.12 6.99
N CYS A 68 4.88 11.18 6.06
CA CYS A 68 5.09 10.12 5.07
C CYS A 68 5.94 9.00 5.66
N ALA A 69 5.29 7.94 6.14
CA ALA A 69 5.97 6.75 6.64
C ALA A 69 6.19 5.69 5.54
N GLU A 70 7.04 4.69 5.84
CA GLU A 70 7.36 3.57 4.92
C GLU A 70 6.12 2.84 4.39
N LEU A 71 5.03 2.79 5.17
CA LEU A 71 3.78 2.10 4.82
C LEU A 71 2.66 3.02 4.33
N GLY A 72 2.94 4.30 4.14
CA GLY A 72 1.97 5.31 3.73
C GLY A 72 1.82 6.43 4.73
N LEU A 73 0.77 7.23 4.55
CA LEU A 73 0.50 8.40 5.38
C LEU A 73 0.19 7.99 6.82
N CYS A 74 0.65 8.81 7.76
CA CYS A 74 0.24 8.73 9.14
C CYS A 74 0.08 10.12 9.76
N THR A 75 -0.73 10.20 10.82
CA THR A 75 -0.97 11.46 11.53
C THR A 75 0.30 11.94 12.24
N THR A 76 0.56 13.24 12.18
CA THR A 76 1.74 13.86 12.80
C THR A 76 1.61 14.00 14.33
N ASP A 77 0.38 13.99 14.87
CA ASP A 77 0.14 14.11 16.31
C ASP A 77 0.63 12.87 17.08
N LYS A 78 1.75 13.03 17.78
CA LYS A 78 2.38 12.00 18.64
C LYS A 78 1.82 11.97 20.06
N ARG A 79 0.99 12.94 20.46
CA ARG A 79 0.34 12.95 21.79
C ARG A 79 -0.83 11.97 21.82
N ARG A 80 -1.44 11.73 20.66
CA ARG A 80 -2.51 10.76 20.44
C ARG A 80 -1.95 9.50 19.78
N LEU A 81 -2.83 8.51 19.61
CA LEU A 81 -2.51 7.36 18.77
C LEU A 81 -2.24 7.83 17.33
N VAL A 82 -1.06 7.47 16.82
CA VAL A 82 -0.69 7.71 15.42
C VAL A 82 -1.53 6.81 14.50
N LEU A 83 -2.56 7.38 13.87
CA LEU A 83 -3.34 6.68 12.86
C LEU A 83 -2.52 6.58 11.58
N ARG A 84 -2.60 5.42 10.93
CA ARG A 84 -1.94 5.14 9.66
C ARG A 84 -2.97 4.83 8.59
N ASP A 85 -2.57 4.99 7.34
CA ASP A 85 -3.43 4.60 6.24
C ASP A 85 -3.69 3.09 6.27
N ARG A 86 -4.98 2.72 6.18
CA ARG A 86 -5.48 1.34 6.22
C ARG A 86 -5.01 0.54 7.45
N PHE A 87 -4.90 1.21 8.59
CA PHE A 87 -4.49 0.62 9.87
C PHE A 87 -5.47 -0.46 10.39
N PHE A 88 -6.77 -0.28 10.15
CA PHE A 88 -7.84 -1.20 10.47
C PHE A 88 -8.45 -1.84 9.22
N LEU A 89 -8.97 -3.05 9.36
CA LEU A 89 -9.73 -3.73 8.34
C LEU A 89 -10.88 -4.55 8.92
N ALA A 90 -11.94 -4.68 8.13
CA ALA A 90 -13.05 -5.57 8.44
C ALA A 90 -12.89 -6.86 7.64
N TYR A 91 -13.12 -8.00 8.27
CA TYR A 91 -13.01 -9.30 7.62
C TYR A 91 -14.11 -10.27 8.08
N ASN A 92 -14.42 -11.25 7.24
CA ASN A 92 -15.36 -12.30 7.57
C ASN A 92 -14.67 -13.35 8.46
N ALA A 93 -15.28 -13.68 9.60
CA ALA A 93 -14.73 -14.63 10.57
C ALA A 93 -14.52 -16.04 9.98
N SER A 94 -15.44 -16.48 9.12
CA SER A 94 -15.46 -17.85 8.60
C SER A 94 -14.57 -18.01 7.37
N SER A 95 -14.61 -17.06 6.44
CA SER A 95 -13.82 -17.14 5.20
C SER A 95 -12.46 -16.44 5.29
N GLY A 96 -12.24 -15.61 6.31
CA GLY A 96 -11.07 -14.73 6.40
C GLY A 96 -11.06 -13.61 5.36
N GLU A 97 -12.12 -13.47 4.56
CA GLU A 97 -12.18 -12.52 3.45
C GLU A 97 -12.38 -11.09 3.92
N PHE A 98 -11.70 -10.15 3.27
CA PHE A 98 -11.96 -8.74 3.54
C PHE A 98 -13.36 -8.31 3.14
N VAL A 99 -13.98 -7.56 4.04
CA VAL A 99 -15.22 -6.86 3.77
C VAL A 99 -14.87 -5.52 3.13
N THR A 100 -15.51 -5.21 2.01
CA THR A 100 -15.27 -3.97 1.26
C THR A 100 -16.54 -3.18 1.05
N ALA A 101 -16.40 -1.87 0.87
CA ALA A 101 -17.54 -0.97 0.61
C ALA A 101 -18.32 -1.32 -0.68
N ARG A 102 -17.70 -2.06 -1.63
CA ARG A 102 -18.41 -2.57 -2.83
C ARG A 102 -19.54 -3.53 -2.48
N GLY A 103 -19.30 -4.40 -1.49
CA GLY A 103 -20.33 -5.31 -0.98
C GLY A 103 -21.21 -4.65 0.09
N HIS A 104 -20.64 -3.72 0.86
CA HIS A 104 -21.32 -3.07 1.96
C HIS A 104 -21.05 -1.56 2.00
N PRO A 105 -21.76 -0.75 1.19
CA PRO A 105 -21.50 0.69 1.07
C PRO A 105 -21.58 1.47 2.38
N LYS A 106 -22.37 0.99 3.36
CA LYS A 106 -22.50 1.60 4.69
C LYS A 106 -21.16 1.79 5.42
N MET A 107 -20.15 1.00 5.10
CA MET A 107 -18.81 1.12 5.70
C MET A 107 -18.21 2.52 5.55
N VAL A 108 -18.51 3.23 4.46
CA VAL A 108 -18.00 4.60 4.20
C VAL A 108 -18.50 5.64 5.20
N LEU A 109 -19.51 5.30 6.01
CA LEU A 109 -20.06 6.16 7.06
C LEU A 109 -19.40 5.90 8.42
N ILE A 110 -18.56 4.87 8.53
CA ILE A 110 -17.84 4.56 9.76
C ILE A 110 -16.69 5.55 9.92
N GLN A 111 -16.80 6.40 10.93
CA GLN A 111 -15.78 7.32 11.37
C GLN A 111 -14.83 6.64 12.35
N VAL A 112 -13.54 6.93 12.23
CA VAL A 112 -12.49 6.46 13.13
C VAL A 112 -11.87 7.68 13.79
N VAL A 113 -11.95 7.77 15.12
CA VAL A 113 -11.51 8.95 15.87
C VAL A 113 -10.45 8.51 16.88
N PRO A 114 -9.20 8.99 16.77
CA PRO A 114 -8.19 8.72 17.78
C PRO A 114 -8.50 9.52 19.05
N ARG A 115 -8.27 8.91 20.22
CA ARG A 115 -8.48 9.54 21.53
C ARG A 115 -7.13 9.81 22.20
N GLU A 116 -7.17 10.64 23.25
CA GLU A 116 -5.97 11.11 23.97
C GLU A 116 -5.35 10.06 24.88
N ASP A 117 -6.14 9.08 25.29
CA ASP A 117 -5.72 7.92 26.09
C ASP A 117 -5.04 6.82 25.26
N GLY A 118 -4.86 7.02 23.96
CA GLY A 118 -4.26 6.05 23.03
C GLY A 118 -5.27 5.06 22.44
N ASP A 119 -6.55 5.16 22.82
CA ASP A 119 -7.61 4.33 22.26
C ASP A 119 -8.16 4.89 20.94
N VAL A 120 -8.92 4.06 20.23
CA VAL A 120 -9.65 4.46 19.02
C VAL A 120 -11.14 4.28 19.22
N THR A 121 -11.91 5.28 18.79
CA THR A 121 -13.37 5.21 18.78
C THR A 121 -13.88 5.06 17.35
N PHE A 122 -14.81 4.14 17.14
CA PHE A 122 -15.56 3.99 15.90
C PHE A 122 -16.97 4.53 16.11
N LEU A 123 -17.40 5.40 15.18
CA LEU A 123 -18.73 6.01 15.19
C LEU A 123 -19.43 5.68 13.88
N ALA A 124 -20.71 5.35 13.96
CA ALA A 124 -21.54 5.14 12.79
C ALA A 124 -22.99 5.56 13.07
N PRO A 125 -23.74 6.01 12.04
CA PRO A 125 -25.15 6.39 12.19
C PRO A 125 -26.00 5.27 12.82
N GLY A 126 -26.70 5.58 13.90
CA GLY A 126 -27.62 4.66 14.57
C GLY A 126 -26.93 3.57 15.41
N MET A 127 -25.63 3.68 15.67
CA MET A 127 -24.87 2.76 16.52
C MET A 127 -24.30 3.48 17.75
N PRO A 128 -24.15 2.80 18.90
CA PRO A 128 -23.40 3.34 20.02
C PRO A 128 -21.91 3.48 19.66
N GLU A 129 -21.18 4.31 20.41
CA GLU A 129 -19.73 4.43 20.22
C GLU A 129 -19.04 3.09 20.53
N LEU A 130 -18.20 2.60 19.60
CA LEU A 130 -17.33 1.45 19.86
C LEU A 130 -15.93 1.95 20.22
N ARG A 131 -15.47 1.64 21.43
CA ARG A 131 -14.12 1.95 21.88
C ARG A 131 -13.24 0.72 21.78
N VAL A 132 -12.16 0.82 21.00
CA VAL A 132 -11.16 -0.23 20.82
C VAL A 132 -9.87 0.19 21.51
N ARG A 133 -9.46 -0.62 22.49
CA ARG A 133 -8.16 -0.47 23.16
C ARG A 133 -7.10 -1.17 22.35
N LEU A 134 -6.07 -0.43 21.97
CA LEU A 134 -4.93 -1.01 21.29
C LEU A 134 -3.87 -1.38 22.33
N PRO A 135 -3.35 -2.61 22.30
CA PRO A 135 -2.28 -2.99 23.18
C PRO A 135 -1.02 -2.18 22.90
N ALA A 136 -0.34 -1.81 23.97
CA ALA A 136 1.02 -1.27 23.88
C ALA A 136 1.96 -2.31 23.23
N GLU A 137 3.01 -1.82 22.56
CA GLU A 137 3.97 -2.67 21.85
C GLU A 137 4.50 -3.79 22.78
N GLY A 138 4.35 -5.07 22.37
CA GLY A 138 4.94 -6.22 23.08
C GLY A 138 4.01 -7.10 23.91
N SER A 139 2.71 -6.79 24.05
CA SER A 139 1.77 -7.69 24.75
C SER A 139 1.33 -8.88 23.88
N ALA A 140 1.03 -10.03 24.48
CA ALA A 140 0.44 -11.18 23.78
C ALA A 140 -0.98 -10.85 23.28
N VAL A 141 -1.21 -10.94 21.97
CA VAL A 141 -2.53 -10.69 21.36
C VAL A 141 -2.90 -11.79 20.38
N GLU A 142 -4.18 -12.10 20.28
CA GLU A 142 -4.69 -13.10 19.35
C GLU A 142 -4.54 -12.62 17.89
N LYS A 143 -3.69 -13.31 17.14
CA LYS A 143 -3.43 -13.03 15.73
C LYS A 143 -4.33 -13.89 14.86
N ARG A 144 -4.86 -13.29 13.79
CA ARG A 144 -5.69 -13.96 12.77
C ARG A 144 -5.13 -13.66 11.39
N GLU A 145 -5.11 -14.67 10.52
CA GLU A 145 -4.82 -14.46 9.11
C GLU A 145 -6.10 -14.14 8.35
N CYS A 146 -6.04 -13.12 7.51
CA CYS A 146 -7.12 -12.73 6.63
C CYS A 146 -6.63 -12.79 5.20
N THR A 147 -7.49 -13.15 4.26
CA THR A 147 -7.13 -13.22 2.84
C THR A 147 -7.92 -12.18 2.06
N THR A 148 -7.24 -11.44 1.18
CA THR A 148 -7.94 -10.59 0.21
C THR A 148 -8.53 -11.47 -0.90
N THR A 149 -9.71 -12.05 -0.77
CA THR A 149 -10.32 -12.73 -1.94
C THR A 149 -10.99 -11.69 -2.83
N ALA A 150 -10.52 -11.57 -4.07
CA ALA A 150 -11.28 -10.87 -5.10
C ALA A 150 -12.51 -11.73 -5.42
N SER A 151 -13.72 -11.31 -5.01
CA SER A 151 -14.92 -11.85 -5.62
C SER A 151 -15.03 -11.29 -7.04
N GLN A 152 -14.23 -11.82 -7.96
CA GLN A 152 -14.46 -11.66 -9.39
C GLN A 152 -15.55 -12.66 -9.78
N LYS A 153 -16.81 -12.40 -9.39
CA LYS A 153 -17.92 -12.97 -10.14
C LYS A 153 -17.87 -12.31 -11.52
N ASN A 154 -17.37 -13.04 -12.51
CA ASN A 154 -17.42 -12.76 -13.95
C ASN A 154 -18.28 -11.55 -14.32
N VAL A 155 -17.73 -10.35 -14.24
CA VAL A 155 -18.27 -9.21 -14.97
C VAL A 155 -17.64 -9.33 -16.35
N LYS A 156 -18.32 -10.03 -17.27
CA LYS A 156 -18.12 -9.76 -18.69
C LYS A 156 -18.55 -8.30 -18.88
N CYS A 157 -17.59 -7.38 -18.87
CA CYS A 157 -17.79 -6.06 -19.43
C CYS A 157 -17.93 -6.21 -20.94
N ALA A 158 -19.08 -6.68 -21.40
CA ALA A 158 -19.47 -6.55 -22.79
C ALA A 158 -19.74 -5.06 -23.03
N GLY A 159 -18.81 -4.40 -23.73
CA GLY A 159 -19.14 -3.23 -24.53
C GLY A 159 -19.36 -1.90 -23.82
N ILE A 160 -18.49 -1.50 -22.89
CA ILE A 160 -18.44 -0.09 -22.45
C ILE A 160 -17.02 0.44 -22.64
N LYS A 161 -16.82 1.14 -23.77
CA LYS A 161 -15.74 2.12 -23.91
C LYS A 161 -16.02 3.24 -22.90
N SER A 162 -15.05 3.51 -22.02
CA SER A 162 -14.96 4.67 -21.11
C SER A 162 -16.22 4.95 -20.26
N GLY A 163 -16.25 4.49 -19.01
CA GLY A 163 -17.32 4.83 -18.06
C GLY A 163 -17.03 4.36 -16.63
N ILE A 164 -16.77 5.34 -15.76
CA ILE A 164 -16.29 5.30 -14.36
C ILE A 164 -17.25 4.61 -13.37
N CYS A 165 -16.72 3.95 -12.33
CA CYS A 165 -17.37 3.75 -11.02
C CYS A 165 -16.34 3.23 -9.98
N GLY A 166 -15.96 3.85 -8.86
CA GLY A 166 -16.18 5.15 -8.25
C GLY A 166 -15.33 5.20 -6.96
N THR A 167 -14.38 6.13 -6.88
CA THR A 167 -13.91 6.86 -5.68
C THR A 167 -13.25 8.11 -6.26
N VAL A 168 -13.80 9.27 -5.95
CA VAL A 168 -13.46 10.53 -6.61
C VAL A 168 -12.13 11.04 -6.04
N ALA A 169 -11.05 10.89 -6.81
CA ALA A 169 -9.94 11.84 -6.79
C ALA A 169 -10.09 12.66 -8.08
N ARG A 170 -10.66 13.87 -7.95
CA ARG A 170 -10.80 14.79 -9.08
C ARG A 170 -9.47 15.53 -9.23
N ILE A 171 -8.49 14.88 -9.85
CA ILE A 171 -7.24 15.54 -10.27
C ILE A 171 -7.59 16.36 -11.52
N SER A 172 -7.75 17.67 -11.34
CA SER A 172 -8.00 18.59 -12.44
C SER A 172 -6.73 18.82 -13.26
N ASP A 173 -6.84 18.46 -14.52
CA ASP A 173 -6.20 18.98 -15.72
C ASP A 173 -4.69 18.79 -15.95
N HIS A 174 -4.47 17.92 -16.95
CA HIS A 174 -3.33 17.70 -17.85
C HIS A 174 -2.12 16.86 -17.39
N TYR A 175 -1.96 15.75 -18.14
CA TYR A 175 -0.92 14.71 -18.13
C TYR A 175 -1.00 13.63 -17.05
N THR A 176 -2.11 12.90 -17.01
CA THR A 176 -1.99 11.46 -16.75
C THR A 176 -1.72 10.75 -18.07
N THR A 177 -0.48 10.32 -18.31
CA THR A 177 -0.21 9.33 -19.37
C THR A 177 -1.03 8.07 -19.08
N GLU A 178 -1.38 7.27 -20.10
CA GLU A 178 -2.01 5.95 -19.90
C GLU A 178 -1.24 5.12 -18.86
N ALA A 179 0.08 5.31 -18.78
CA ALA A 179 0.93 4.70 -17.77
C ALA A 179 0.52 5.11 -16.34
N ALA A 180 0.32 6.39 -16.03
CA ALA A 180 -0.03 6.83 -14.67
C ALA A 180 -1.39 6.28 -14.20
N VAL A 181 -2.39 6.24 -15.10
CA VAL A 181 -3.70 5.63 -14.81
C VAL A 181 -3.58 4.11 -14.67
N ASN A 182 -2.83 3.45 -15.55
CA ASN A 182 -2.60 2.00 -15.46
C ASN A 182 -1.78 1.63 -14.22
N ILE A 183 -0.83 2.47 -13.78
CA ILE A 183 -0.07 2.31 -12.54
C ILE A 183 -0.99 2.47 -11.34
N TRP A 184 -1.89 3.46 -11.33
CA TRP A 184 -2.84 3.66 -10.24
C TRP A 184 -3.89 2.53 -10.16
N ILE A 185 -4.43 2.09 -11.31
CA ILE A 185 -5.33 0.93 -11.40
C ILE A 185 -4.59 -0.35 -11.00
N ALA A 186 -3.35 -0.56 -11.45
CA ALA A 186 -2.51 -1.67 -11.03
C ALA A 186 -2.23 -1.60 -9.52
N TRP A 187 -1.99 -0.41 -8.96
CA TRP A 187 -1.75 -0.21 -7.53
C TRP A 187 -2.97 -0.58 -6.69
N ILE A 188 -4.18 -0.16 -7.09
CA ILE A 188 -5.43 -0.55 -6.42
C ILE A 188 -5.66 -2.07 -6.53
N ASN A 189 -5.42 -2.64 -7.71
CA ASN A 189 -5.62 -4.07 -7.97
C ASN A 189 -4.53 -4.98 -7.38
N TYR A 190 -3.30 -4.51 -7.18
CA TYR A 190 -2.20 -5.32 -6.64
C TYR A 190 -2.01 -5.17 -5.14
N MET A 191 -2.25 -3.97 -4.59
CA MET A 191 -1.93 -3.72 -3.18
C MET A 191 -2.98 -4.32 -2.22
N SER A 192 -4.06 -4.93 -2.73
CA SER A 192 -5.21 -5.37 -1.93
C SER A 192 -5.96 -6.60 -2.46
N PHE A 193 -5.40 -7.40 -3.37
CA PHE A 193 -6.09 -8.58 -3.91
C PHE A 193 -5.18 -9.82 -4.00
N ASN A 194 -5.73 -10.97 -3.61
CA ASN A 194 -5.13 -12.31 -3.51
C ASN A 194 -3.87 -12.52 -2.62
N GLU A 195 -3.70 -11.75 -1.55
CA GLU A 195 -2.64 -11.89 -0.55
C GLU A 195 -3.20 -12.20 0.85
N ARG A 196 -2.47 -13.01 1.63
CA ARG A 196 -2.75 -13.25 3.05
C ARG A 196 -2.12 -12.15 3.89
N VAL A 197 -2.92 -11.49 4.72
CA VAL A 197 -2.53 -10.44 5.64
C VAL A 197 -2.81 -10.90 7.05
N VAL A 198 -1.78 -10.90 7.89
CA VAL A 198 -1.93 -11.16 9.32
C VAL A 198 -2.45 -9.90 9.99
N THR A 199 -3.46 -10.03 10.84
CA THR A 199 -4.00 -8.95 11.65
C THR A 199 -4.17 -9.40 13.10
N VAL A 200 -4.36 -8.43 13.97
CA VAL A 200 -4.70 -8.68 15.36
C VAL A 200 -6.18 -8.37 15.55
N ASP A 201 -6.92 -9.28 16.18
CA ASP A 201 -8.36 -9.15 16.34
C ASP A 201 -8.71 -8.16 17.46
N CYS A 202 -9.73 -7.32 17.23
CA CYS A 202 -10.19 -6.33 18.21
C CYS A 202 -11.12 -6.90 19.30
N GLY A 203 -11.42 -8.20 19.29
CA GLY A 203 -12.28 -8.87 20.26
C GLY A 203 -13.76 -8.90 19.88
N GLU A 204 -14.57 -9.52 20.75
CA GLU A 204 -15.98 -9.80 20.45
C GLU A 204 -16.87 -8.56 20.42
N ASP A 205 -16.61 -7.55 21.25
CA ASP A 205 -17.40 -6.31 21.25
C ASP A 205 -17.29 -5.59 19.90
N ALA A 206 -16.07 -5.54 19.34
CA ALA A 206 -15.83 -4.99 18.02
C ALA A 206 -16.44 -5.85 16.92
N ALA A 207 -16.37 -7.17 17.04
CA ALA A 207 -17.00 -8.09 16.09
C ALA A 207 -18.53 -7.93 16.06
N LEU A 208 -19.17 -7.84 17.24
CA LEU A 208 -20.61 -7.64 17.36
C LEU A 208 -21.03 -6.30 16.76
N TRP A 209 -20.31 -5.23 17.08
CA TRP A 209 -20.58 -3.89 16.55
C TRP A 209 -20.46 -3.83 15.01
N MET A 210 -19.36 -4.38 14.45
CA MET A 210 -19.15 -4.40 13.00
C MET A 210 -20.18 -5.26 12.28
N SER A 211 -20.48 -6.43 12.83
CA SER A 211 -21.49 -7.37 12.34
C SER A 211 -22.88 -6.72 12.28
N GLN A 212 -23.27 -6.05 13.36
CA GLN A 212 -24.56 -5.37 13.47
C GLN A 212 -24.67 -4.21 12.47
N TYR A 213 -23.64 -3.37 12.35
CA TYR A 213 -23.72 -2.21 11.47
C TYR A 213 -23.66 -2.56 9.98
N ILE A 214 -22.76 -3.47 9.60
CA ILE A 214 -22.45 -3.73 8.19
C ILE A 214 -23.48 -4.65 7.54
N GLN A 215 -23.89 -5.72 8.22
CA GLN A 215 -24.77 -6.75 7.63
C GLN A 215 -25.99 -7.10 8.50
N GLY A 216 -26.11 -6.56 9.72
CA GLY A 216 -27.22 -6.85 10.64
C GLY A 216 -27.23 -8.29 11.18
N ARG A 217 -26.15 -9.04 11.01
CA ARG A 217 -25.98 -10.44 11.45
C ARG A 217 -24.52 -10.70 11.84
N SER A 218 -24.26 -11.75 12.61
CA SER A 218 -22.90 -12.12 13.02
C SER A 218 -22.02 -12.55 11.84
N GLY A 219 -20.70 -12.42 12.01
CA GLY A 219 -19.70 -12.97 11.09
C GLY A 219 -18.71 -11.96 10.51
N ILE A 220 -18.80 -10.68 10.87
CA ILE A 220 -17.78 -9.68 10.53
C ILE A 220 -16.99 -9.33 11.79
N ARG A 221 -15.67 -9.29 11.64
CA ARG A 221 -14.73 -8.92 12.70
C ARG A 221 -13.90 -7.72 12.28
N LEU A 222 -13.38 -7.02 13.27
CA LEU A 222 -12.44 -5.91 13.10
C LEU A 222 -11.04 -6.40 13.46
N GLY A 223 -10.09 -6.15 12.57
CA GLY A 223 -8.67 -6.37 12.83
C GLY A 223 -7.88 -5.09 12.63
N TYR A 224 -6.72 -5.02 13.27
CA TYR A 224 -5.75 -3.94 13.09
C TYR A 224 -4.36 -4.47 12.78
N HIS A 225 -3.53 -3.62 12.18
CA HIS A 225 -2.15 -3.94 11.82
C HIS A 225 -1.16 -3.03 12.57
N LEU A 226 -0.59 -3.55 13.65
CA LEU A 226 0.51 -2.91 14.39
C LEU A 226 1.84 -3.52 13.93
N ILE A 227 2.70 -2.72 13.30
CA ILE A 227 4.05 -3.10 12.81
C ILE A 227 4.92 -3.83 13.86
N PRO A 228 4.92 -3.48 15.17
CA PRO A 228 5.70 -4.24 16.15
C PRO A 228 5.11 -5.62 16.46
N VAL A 229 3.80 -5.83 16.23
CA VAL A 229 3.08 -7.06 16.57
C VAL A 229 2.92 -7.99 15.37
N VAL A 230 2.81 -7.42 14.18
CA VAL A 230 2.63 -8.13 12.92
C VAL A 230 3.88 -7.94 12.06
N PRO A 231 4.53 -9.04 11.60
CA PRO A 231 5.73 -8.93 10.78
C PRO A 231 5.46 -8.10 9.53
N ARG A 232 6.45 -7.30 9.13
CA ARG A 232 6.36 -6.46 7.93
C ARG A 232 5.94 -7.31 6.72
N ARG A 233 4.97 -6.80 5.98
CA ARG A 233 4.54 -7.36 4.69
C ARG A 233 5.75 -7.45 3.76
N ARG A 234 6.17 -8.66 3.39
CA ARG A 234 7.02 -8.85 2.21
C ARG A 234 6.11 -8.72 1.00
N VAL A 235 5.92 -7.48 0.53
CA VAL A 235 5.37 -7.26 -0.81
C VAL A 235 6.21 -8.12 -1.75
N SER A 236 5.57 -9.02 -2.50
CA SER A 236 6.30 -9.99 -3.31
C SER A 236 7.35 -9.25 -4.13
N VAL A 237 8.59 -9.78 -4.14
CA VAL A 237 9.74 -9.12 -4.76
C VAL A 237 9.43 -8.71 -6.20
N GLY A 238 8.61 -9.49 -6.91
CA GLY A 238 8.13 -9.17 -8.26
C GLY A 238 7.23 -7.94 -8.37
N VAL A 239 6.34 -7.70 -7.41
CA VAL A 239 5.41 -6.54 -7.42
C VAL A 239 6.15 -5.24 -7.11
N LEU A 240 7.01 -5.27 -6.10
CA LEU A 240 7.86 -4.13 -5.81
C LEU A 240 8.86 -3.88 -6.95
N ALA A 241 9.46 -4.93 -7.53
CA ALA A 241 10.33 -4.80 -8.69
C ALA A 241 9.61 -4.21 -9.91
N ALA A 242 8.36 -4.60 -10.18
CA ALA A 242 7.56 -4.03 -11.26
C ALA A 242 7.27 -2.54 -11.03
N PHE A 243 7.00 -2.13 -9.79
CA PHE A 243 6.81 -0.72 -9.44
C PHE A 243 8.12 0.07 -9.58
N HIS A 244 9.22 -0.43 -9.03
CA HIS A 244 10.54 0.20 -9.15
C HIS A 244 11.01 0.26 -10.61
N ALA A 245 10.66 -0.71 -11.45
CA ALA A 245 10.97 -0.71 -12.87
C ALA A 245 10.41 0.52 -13.59
N VAL A 246 9.20 0.97 -13.20
CA VAL A 246 8.61 2.21 -13.71
C VAL A 246 9.44 3.42 -13.31
N TYR A 247 9.84 3.53 -12.04
CA TYR A 247 10.66 4.67 -11.60
C TYR A 247 12.04 4.68 -12.24
N THR A 248 12.64 3.52 -12.51
CA THR A 248 13.90 3.44 -13.26
C THR A 248 13.77 3.83 -14.73
N SER A 249 12.55 3.91 -15.26
CA SER A 249 12.28 4.39 -16.62
C SER A 249 11.90 5.87 -16.70
N LEU A 250 11.71 6.57 -15.56
CA LEU A 250 11.41 7.99 -15.54
C LEU A 250 12.66 8.80 -15.89
N THR A 251 12.54 9.66 -16.90
CA THR A 251 13.60 10.56 -17.37
C THR A 251 13.20 12.02 -17.19
N ASP A 252 14.15 12.94 -17.35
CA ASP A 252 13.91 14.40 -17.35
C ASP A 252 12.90 14.85 -18.45
N HIS A 253 12.60 13.98 -19.42
CA HIS A 253 11.60 14.23 -20.46
C HIS A 253 10.18 13.80 -20.08
N ASP A 254 10.02 12.99 -19.04
CA ASP A 254 8.73 12.50 -18.53
C ASP A 254 8.12 13.43 -17.48
N THR A 255 8.88 14.45 -17.02
CA THR A 255 8.42 15.52 -16.13
C THR A 255 7.78 16.66 -16.88
#